data_AF-A0A1I7RJM1-F1
#
_entry.id   AF-A0A1I7RJM1-F1
#
_cell.length_a   1.000
_cell.length_b   1.000
_cell.length_c   1.000
_cell.angle_alpha   90.00
_cell.angle_beta   90.00
_cell.angle_gamma   90.00
#
_symmetry.space_group_name_H-M   'P 1'
#
loop_
_entity.id
_entity.type
_entity.pdbx_description
1 polymer ?
#
loop_
_entity_poly.entity_id
_entity_poly.type
_entity_poly.pdbx_seq_one_letter_code
_entity_poly.pdbx_strand_id
1 'polypeptide(L)'
;MHFTDDLILGLAFPGDREATNIFEQAVREGIVDEPIFTVYMKKCNGDCEDGGLITFGDHDKNHCCNVKVWANIVPNQIHWKFKMDGVRSKGLF
;
A
#
# COMPACT_ATOMS: atom_id res chain seq x y z
N MET A 1 -8.16 -20.88 0.25
CA MET A 1 -7.63 -19.96 1.27
C MET A 1 -8.82 -19.50 2.10
N HIS A 2 -8.87 -19.89 3.37
CA HIS A 2 -9.76 -19.27 4.35
C HIS A 2 -8.91 -18.22 5.07
N PHE A 3 -9.23 -16.95 4.88
CA PHE A 3 -8.69 -15.88 5.71
C PHE A 3 -9.57 -15.81 6.96
N THR A 4 -8.97 -15.70 8.14
CA THR A 4 -9.70 -15.52 9.40
C THR A 4 -10.10 -14.07 9.64
N ASP A 5 -9.78 -13.18 8.69
CA ASP A 5 -10.08 -11.77 8.79
C ASP A 5 -11.60 -11.55 8.73
N ASP A 6 -12.13 -10.90 9.75
CA ASP A 6 -13.56 -10.60 9.85
C ASP A 6 -13.98 -9.42 8.96
N LEU A 7 -13.04 -8.55 8.57
CA LEU A 7 -13.31 -7.26 7.93
C LEU A 7 -12.21 -6.83 6.95
N ILE A 8 -12.56 -5.91 6.05
CA ILE A 8 -11.64 -5.30 5.07
C ILE A 8 -11.53 -3.81 5.36
N LEU A 9 -10.30 -3.32 5.49
CA LEU A 9 -9.98 -1.89 5.56
C LEU A 9 -9.47 -1.39 4.22
N GLY A 10 -10.31 -0.67 3.47
CA GLY A 10 -9.93 -0.11 2.17
C GLY A 10 -9.07 1.16 2.27
N LEU A 11 -7.93 1.18 1.57
CA LEU A 11 -6.99 2.32 1.51
C LEU A 11 -6.86 2.91 0.09
N ALA A 12 -7.87 2.70 -0.74
CA ALA A 12 -7.95 3.23 -2.10
C ALA A 12 -8.32 4.73 -2.08
N PHE A 13 -8.05 5.46 -3.17
CA PHE A 13 -8.52 6.84 -3.31
C PHE A 13 -10.05 6.90 -3.24
N PRO A 14 -10.62 7.99 -2.71
CA PRO A 14 -12.04 8.21 -2.65
C PRO A 14 -12.54 8.38 -4.07
N GLY A 15 -13.59 7.63 -4.42
CA GLY A 15 -14.33 7.89 -5.65
C GLY A 15 -15.27 9.08 -5.47
N ASP A 16 -16.27 9.18 -6.36
CA ASP A 16 -17.33 10.20 -6.28
C ASP A 16 -18.31 9.99 -5.11
N ARG A 17 -17.97 9.13 -4.14
CA ARG A 17 -18.79 8.87 -2.96
C ARG A 17 -18.35 9.79 -1.83
N GLU A 18 -19.31 10.27 -1.03
CA GLU A 18 -19.07 11.18 0.09
C GLU A 18 -18.16 10.60 1.20
N ALA A 19 -17.92 9.28 1.21
CA ALA A 19 -17.09 8.61 2.20
C ALA A 19 -15.61 8.62 1.82
N THR A 20 -14.80 9.34 2.59
CA THR A 20 -13.33 9.26 2.59
C THR A 20 -12.86 8.04 3.40
N ASN A 21 -11.69 7.50 3.08
CA ASN A 21 -11.15 6.38 3.85
C ASN A 21 -10.51 6.87 5.17
N ILE A 22 -10.26 5.94 6.11
CA ILE A 22 -9.72 6.30 7.43
C ILE A 22 -8.35 6.99 7.37
N PHE A 23 -7.51 6.60 6.40
CA PHE A 23 -6.17 7.16 6.26
C PHE A 23 -6.23 8.60 5.77
N GLU A 24 -7.05 8.88 4.77
CA GLU A 24 -7.29 10.25 4.31
C GLU A 24 -7.92 11.14 5.38
N GLN A 25 -8.83 10.59 6.19
CA GLN A 25 -9.36 11.31 7.33
C GLN A 25 -8.26 11.70 8.31
N ALA A 26 -7.35 10.78 8.62
CA ALA A 26 -6.21 11.01 9.50
C ALA A 26 -5.23 12.06 8.92
N VAL A 27 -4.99 12.03 7.61
CA VAL A 27 -4.21 13.08 6.91
C VAL A 27 -4.90 14.44 7.04
N ARG A 28 -6.22 14.51 6.78
CA ARG A 28 -7.00 15.74 6.86
C ARG A 28 -7.04 16.34 8.27
N GLU A 29 -7.06 15.49 9.28
CA GLU A 29 -7.06 15.88 10.69
C GLU A 29 -5.65 16.16 11.25
N GLY A 30 -4.59 15.93 10.46
CA GLY A 30 -3.20 16.14 10.90
C GLY A 30 -2.74 15.14 11.97
N ILE A 31 -3.33 13.93 11.98
CA ILE A 31 -2.96 12.85 12.92
C ILE A 31 -1.65 12.19 12.52
N VAL A 32 -1.33 12.17 11.21
CA VAL A 32 -0.11 11.59 10.66
C VAL A 32 0.85 12.69 10.21
N ASP A 33 2.16 12.45 10.38
CA ASP A 33 3.20 13.42 10.05
C ASP A 33 3.33 13.65 8.53
N GLU A 34 3.30 12.58 7.75
CA GLU A 34 3.31 12.63 6.28
C GLU A 34 2.07 11.99 5.64
N PRO A 35 1.59 12.47 4.48
CA PRO A 35 0.43 11.91 3.79
C PRO A 35 0.78 10.63 3.00
N ILE A 36 1.48 9.69 3.63
CA ILE A 36 1.90 8.41 3.07
C ILE A 36 1.58 7.24 4.00
N PHE A 37 1.51 6.04 3.43
CA PHE A 37 1.58 4.80 4.19
C PHE A 37 2.55 3.84 3.51
N THR A 38 3.26 3.06 4.31
CA THR A 38 4.23 2.06 3.86
C THR A 38 3.75 0.67 4.25
N VAL A 39 3.78 -0.28 3.31
CA VAL A 39 3.41 -1.68 3.56
C VAL A 39 4.66 -2.56 3.40
N TYR A 40 5.10 -3.15 4.51
CA TYR A 40 6.09 -4.21 4.53
C TYR A 40 5.38 -5.56 4.68
N MET A 41 5.60 -6.47 3.74
CA MET A 41 5.12 -7.85 3.84
C MET A 41 6.32 -8.78 3.99
N LYS A 42 6.36 -9.53 5.09
CA LYS A 42 7.45 -10.47 5.35
C LYS A 42 7.23 -11.72 4.51
N LYS A 43 8.24 -12.09 3.72
CA LYS A 43 8.17 -13.33 2.94
C LYS A 43 8.25 -14.52 3.90
N CYS A 44 7.22 -15.36 3.85
CA CYS A 44 7.04 -16.51 4.70
C CYS A 44 6.78 -17.77 3.86
N ASN A 45 7.29 -18.94 4.27
CA ASN A 45 6.98 -20.23 3.64
C ASN A 45 6.07 -21.06 4.56
N GLY A 46 4.84 -20.61 4.77
CA GLY A 46 3.87 -21.24 5.67
C GLY A 46 3.23 -20.22 6.61
N ASP A 47 3.07 -20.61 7.87
CA ASP A 47 2.58 -19.72 8.91
C ASP A 47 3.74 -18.98 9.57
N CYS A 48 3.61 -17.66 9.70
CA CYS A 48 4.55 -16.82 10.41
C CYS A 48 3.79 -16.00 11.45
N GLU A 49 4.29 -15.97 12.68
CA GLU A 49 3.71 -15.13 13.75
C GLU A 49 3.76 -13.64 13.41
N ASP A 50 4.80 -13.23 12.67
CA ASP A 50 4.98 -11.89 12.13
C ASP A 50 4.83 -11.93 10.61
N GLY A 51 3.73 -11.38 10.10
CA GLY A 51 3.41 -11.30 8.67
C GLY A 51 3.89 -10.03 7.98
N GLY A 52 4.31 -9.01 8.73
CA GLY A 52 4.64 -7.70 8.18
C GLY A 52 4.14 -6.53 9.02
N LEU A 53 4.24 -5.33 8.45
CA LEU A 53 3.93 -4.06 9.11
C LEU A 53 3.32 -3.07 8.13
N ILE A 54 2.29 -2.35 8.58
CA ILE A 54 1.78 -1.15 7.89
C ILE A 54 2.14 0.06 8.75
N THR A 55 2.89 1.00 8.19
CA THR A 55 3.25 2.27 8.82
C THR A 55 2.44 3.38 8.19
N PHE A 56 1.70 4.15 8.99
CA PHE A 56 1.03 5.37 8.55
C PHE A 56 1.86 6.59 8.96
N GLY A 57 2.06 7.54 8.05
CA GLY A 57 2.72 8.80 8.38
C GLY A 57 4.23 8.87 8.17
N ASP A 58 4.88 7.78 7.75
CA ASP A 58 6.32 7.78 7.48
C ASP A 58 6.71 6.66 6.50
N HIS A 59 7.91 6.80 5.94
CA HIS A 59 8.63 5.76 5.24
C HIS A 59 9.26 4.77 6.23
N ASP A 60 8.86 3.50 6.14
CA ASP A 60 9.49 2.44 6.93
C ASP A 60 10.91 2.11 6.41
N LYS A 61 11.88 2.93 6.82
CA LYS A 61 13.29 2.78 6.43
C LYS A 61 13.93 1.54 7.07
N ASN A 62 13.36 1.01 8.16
CA ASN A 62 13.88 -0.15 8.87
C ASN A 62 13.62 -1.44 8.09
N HIS A 63 12.43 -1.59 7.49
CA HIS A 63 12.07 -2.82 6.77
C HIS A 63 12.11 -2.68 5.24
N CYS A 64 11.84 -1.48 4.69
CA CYS A 64 11.77 -1.26 3.23
C CYS A 64 12.99 -0.56 2.62
N CYS A 65 13.99 -0.19 3.44
CA CYS A 65 15.12 0.65 3.05
C CYS A 65 14.66 2.03 2.48
N ASN A 66 15.57 2.76 1.84
CA ASN A 66 15.22 4.00 1.14
C ASN A 66 14.36 3.72 -0.11
N VAL A 67 13.44 4.64 -0.42
CA VAL A 67 12.63 4.58 -1.64
C VAL A 67 13.52 4.53 -2.88
N LYS A 68 13.35 3.47 -3.68
CA LYS A 68 14.19 3.23 -4.87
C LYS A 68 13.65 3.88 -6.13
N VAL A 69 12.32 3.99 -6.25
CA VAL A 69 11.64 4.50 -7.44
C VAL A 69 10.25 5.02 -7.08
N TRP A 70 9.80 6.05 -7.79
CA TRP A 70 8.43 6.53 -7.78
C TRP A 70 7.79 6.28 -9.15
N ALA A 71 6.53 5.85 -9.15
CA ALA A 71 5.74 5.72 -10.35
C ALA A 71 4.55 6.68 -10.29
N ASN A 72 4.33 7.44 -11.36
CA ASN A 72 3.19 8.34 -11.43
C ASN A 72 1.88 7.55 -11.51
N ILE A 73 0.92 7.93 -10.67
CA ILE A 73 -0.43 7.37 -10.70
C ILE A 73 -1.16 7.84 -11.95
N VAL A 74 -1.95 6.95 -12.55
CA VAL A 74 -2.85 7.29 -13.66
C VAL A 74 -3.95 8.22 -13.12
N PRO A 75 -4.14 9.44 -13.66
CA PRO A 75 -5.13 10.39 -13.16
C PRO A 75 -6.57 9.84 -13.19
N ASN A 76 -7.43 10.39 -12.33
CA ASN A 76 -8.86 10.05 -12.26
C ASN A 76 -9.12 8.55 -12.05
N GLN A 77 -8.33 7.90 -11.20
CA GLN A 77 -8.51 6.50 -10.82
C GLN A 77 -8.70 6.40 -9.31
N ILE A 78 -9.58 5.50 -8.87
CA ILE A 78 -9.75 5.20 -7.45
C ILE A 78 -8.67 4.24 -6.91
N HIS A 79 -7.98 3.53 -7.79
CA HIS A 79 -6.98 2.52 -7.43
C HIS A 79 -5.56 3.11 -7.43
N TRP A 80 -4.66 2.51 -6.65
CA TRP A 80 -3.21 2.73 -6.73
C TRP A 80 -2.64 2.14 -8.03
N LYS A 81 -2.95 2.78 -9.16
CA LYS A 81 -2.67 2.30 -10.51
C LYS A 81 -1.60 3.15 -11.18
N PHE A 82 -0.58 2.49 -11.70
CA PHE A 82 0.51 3.10 -12.47
C PHE A 82 0.80 2.30 -13.75
N LYS A 83 1.50 2.91 -14.71
CA LYS A 83 1.90 2.25 -15.96
C LYS A 83 3.12 1.37 -15.72
N MET A 84 3.10 0.15 -16.26
CA MET A 84 4.24 -0.76 -16.33
C MET A 84 4.64 -0.95 -17.80
N ASP A 85 5.93 -0.78 -18.13
CA ASP A 85 6.39 -0.82 -19.52
C ASP A 85 6.52 -2.23 -20.09
N GLY A 86 6.72 -3.24 -19.24
CA GLY A 86 6.80 -4.63 -19.68
C GLY A 86 7.13 -5.60 -18.55
N VAL A 87 7.03 -6.89 -18.86
CA VAL A 87 7.34 -8.00 -17.93
C VAL A 87 8.40 -8.89 -18.59
N ARG A 88 9.36 -9.36 -17.79
CA ARG A 88 10.39 -10.31 -18.23
C ARG A 88 10.21 -11.65 -17.51
N SER A 89 10.25 -12.75 -18.27
CA SER A 89 10.30 -14.11 -17.74
C SER A 89 11.59 -14.79 -18.19
N LYS A 90 12.27 -15.49 -17.27
CA LYS A 90 13.42 -16.33 -17.62
C LYS A 90 12.91 -17.53 -18.43
N GLY A 91 13.13 -17.51 -19.74
CA GLY A 91 12.69 -18.55 -20.69
C GLY A 91 12.32 -18.04 -22.08
N LEU A 92 12.10 -16.73 -22.22
CA LEU A 92 11.99 -16.03 -23.51
C LEU A 92 13.26 -15.20 -23.69
N PHE A 93 14.38 -15.85 -24.01
CA PHE A 93 15.62 -15.40 -24.71
C PHE A 93 16.66 -16.52 -24.55
#